data_AF-A0A967AHU4-F1
#
_entry.id   AF-A0A967AHU4-F1
#
_cell.length_a   1.000
_cell.length_b   1.000
_cell.length_c   1.000
_cell.angle_alpha   90.00
_cell.angle_beta   90.00
_cell.angle_gamma   90.00
#
_symmetry.space_group_name_H-M   'P 1'
#
loop_
_entity.id
_entity.type
_entity.pdbx_description
1 polymer ?
#
loop_
_entity_poly.entity_id
_entity_poly.type
_entity_poly.pdbx_seq_one_letter_code
_entity_poly.pdbx_strand_id
1 'polypeptide(L)'
;MHGDVERRRRRMHRSSGGPQRMAAMMAMLLLVAGPVSAESTGWDSSITAAIDRSFAMDEGVPHNQLDIDTQQGIVTLSGTVDNLFAKERAIEQAQSVKGVRSVVDHIHVRPASVPDEKLKPAVSDALSNDPVTDELEIKVATSNG
;
A
#
# COMPACT_ATOMS: atom_id res chain seq x y z
N MET A 1 0.39 97.20 14.71
CA MET A 1 1.62 96.82 13.99
C MET A 1 1.55 95.31 13.79
N HIS A 2 1.04 94.85 12.63
CA HIS A 2 1.83 94.36 11.47
C HIS A 2 2.63 93.09 11.80
N GLY A 3 2.09 91.91 11.46
CA GLY A 3 2.64 90.98 10.46
C GLY A 3 2.78 89.62 11.17
N ASP A 4 2.68 88.41 10.62
CA ASP A 4 2.51 87.81 9.29
C ASP A 4 1.89 86.41 9.60
N VAL A 5 0.85 85.92 8.92
CA VAL A 5 0.89 85.24 7.62
C VAL A 5 1.91 84.09 7.56
N GLU A 6 1.44 82.86 7.80
CA GLU A 6 1.67 81.65 6.97
C GLU A 6 1.25 80.40 7.74
N ARG A 7 0.07 79.83 7.45
CA ARG A 7 -0.07 78.73 6.46
C ARG A 7 1.17 77.84 6.39
N ARG A 8 1.08 76.62 6.94
CA ARG A 8 1.13 75.38 6.14
C ARG A 8 1.02 74.13 7.03
N ARG A 9 -0.04 73.39 6.73
CA ARG A 9 -0.07 71.93 6.49
C ARG A 9 0.46 71.02 7.60
N ARG A 10 -0.51 70.31 8.20
CA ARG A 10 -0.61 68.84 8.23
C ARG A 10 0.74 68.09 8.08
N ARG A 11 1.19 67.42 9.13
CA ARG A 11 0.88 66.01 9.45
C ARG A 11 1.75 65.55 10.61
N MET A 12 1.13 64.70 11.43
CA MET A 12 1.70 63.54 12.12
C MET A 12 2.84 63.80 13.11
N HIS A 13 2.59 63.54 14.40
CA HIS A 13 2.99 62.28 15.05
C HIS A 13 2.71 62.38 16.56
N ARG A 14 1.63 61.76 17.06
CA ARG A 14 1.59 61.20 18.44
C ARG A 14 0.32 60.38 18.64
N SER A 15 0.40 59.11 18.26
CA SER A 15 -0.50 58.10 18.81
C SER A 15 0.15 57.56 20.08
N SER A 16 -0.49 57.83 21.20
CA SER A 16 -0.30 57.17 22.49
C SER A 16 -0.66 55.68 22.38
N GLY A 17 0.20 54.79 22.87
CA GLY A 17 -0.11 53.37 23.06
C GLY A 17 0.99 52.73 23.90
N GLY A 18 0.65 52.33 25.13
CA GLY A 18 1.59 51.77 26.10
C GLY A 18 2.20 50.42 25.69
N PRO A 19 3.14 49.90 26.49
CA PRO A 19 3.94 48.72 26.14
C PRO A 19 3.09 47.44 26.17
N GLN A 20 2.67 46.96 25.00
CA GLN A 20 2.20 45.58 24.82
C GLN A 20 3.40 44.63 24.90
N ARG A 21 3.77 44.28 26.13
CA ARG A 21 4.62 43.13 26.43
C ARG A 21 3.81 42.25 27.36
N MET A 22 2.89 41.43 26.83
CA MET A 22 2.27 40.25 27.49
C MET A 22 1.07 39.79 26.65
N ALA A 23 1.37 39.12 25.53
CA ALA A 23 0.45 38.19 24.88
C ALA A 23 1.28 37.18 24.10
N ALA A 24 2.23 36.54 24.82
CA ALA A 24 2.74 35.26 24.39
C ALA A 24 1.64 34.23 24.66
N MET A 25 1.42 33.34 23.70
CA MET A 25 0.68 32.09 23.84
C MET A 25 -0.85 32.21 23.95
N MET A 26 -1.53 32.55 22.86
CA MET A 26 -2.76 31.86 22.44
C MET A 26 -3.08 32.22 20.98
N ALA A 27 -3.49 31.21 20.21
CA ALA A 27 -3.87 31.22 18.81
C ALA A 27 -2.72 31.15 17.77
N MET A 28 -2.05 29.99 17.70
CA MET A 28 -1.43 29.52 16.47
C MET A 28 -2.15 28.26 15.97
N LEU A 29 -3.05 28.52 15.03
CA LEU A 29 -3.39 27.73 13.84
C LEU A 29 -3.85 26.26 13.98
N LEU A 30 -5.12 26.09 13.60
CA LEU A 30 -5.79 24.85 13.19
C LEU A 30 -4.92 23.91 12.34
N LEU A 31 -4.90 22.65 12.78
CA LEU A 31 -5.07 21.42 11.98
C LEU A 31 -4.08 21.16 10.83
N VAL A 32 -3.09 20.31 11.11
CA VAL A 32 -2.53 19.41 10.10
C VAL A 32 -2.49 18.00 10.68
N ALA A 33 -3.64 17.32 10.63
CA ALA A 33 -3.70 15.87 10.45
C ALA A 33 -3.75 15.63 8.92
N GLY A 34 -2.67 15.99 8.23
CA GLY A 34 -2.43 15.45 6.90
C GLY A 34 -2.01 13.99 7.06
N PRO A 35 -2.21 13.13 6.04
CA PRO A 35 -1.49 11.86 6.03
C PRO A 35 -0.01 12.21 6.22
N VAL A 36 0.67 11.53 7.15
CA VAL A 36 2.12 11.45 7.08
C VAL A 36 2.39 10.87 5.69
N SER A 37 2.69 11.75 4.74
CA SER A 37 3.27 11.36 3.48
C SER A 37 4.62 10.81 3.88
N ALA A 38 4.69 9.48 4.00
CA ALA A 38 5.93 8.77 4.19
C ALA A 38 6.84 9.25 3.05
N GLU A 39 7.81 10.09 3.39
CA GLU A 39 8.86 10.50 2.48
C GLU A 39 9.63 9.21 2.19
N SER A 40 9.28 8.55 1.08
CA SER A 40 9.92 7.29 0.71
C SER A 40 11.39 7.62 0.50
N THR A 41 12.20 7.22 1.47
CA THR A 41 13.64 7.33 1.35
C THR A 41 13.97 6.58 0.07
N GLY A 42 14.74 7.14 -0.88
CA GLY A 42 14.90 6.55 -2.23
C GLY A 42 15.25 5.05 -2.24
N TRP A 43 15.77 4.54 -1.12
CA TRP A 43 15.91 3.12 -0.81
C TRP A 43 14.59 2.29 -0.84
N ASP A 44 13.51 2.74 -0.21
CA ASP A 44 12.23 2.02 -0.17
C ASP A 44 11.63 1.89 -1.57
N SER A 45 11.74 2.95 -2.39
CA SER A 45 11.32 2.89 -3.80
C SER A 45 12.11 1.86 -4.60
N SER A 46 13.39 1.64 -4.25
CA SER A 46 14.24 0.63 -4.89
C SER A 46 13.86 -0.79 -4.45
N ILE A 47 13.43 -0.96 -3.19
CA ILE A 47 12.85 -2.23 -2.71
C ILE A 47 11.55 -2.52 -3.46
N THR A 48 10.62 -1.58 -3.51
CA THR A 48 9.35 -1.75 -4.24
C THR A 48 9.60 -2.13 -5.70
N ALA A 49 10.50 -1.43 -6.40
CA ALA A 49 10.85 -1.72 -7.79
C ALA A 49 11.51 -3.10 -7.96
N ALA A 50 12.28 -3.57 -6.98
CA ALA A 50 12.89 -4.90 -7.02
C ALA A 50 11.84 -6.00 -6.83
N ILE A 51 10.88 -5.82 -5.92
CA ILE A 51 9.77 -6.75 -5.70
C ILE A 51 8.88 -6.81 -6.95
N ASP A 52 8.48 -5.65 -7.48
CA ASP A 52 7.66 -5.54 -8.70
C ASP A 52 8.30 -6.28 -9.87
N ARG A 53 9.62 -6.09 -10.07
CA ARG A 53 10.37 -6.83 -11.10
C ARG A 53 10.44 -8.33 -10.83
N SER A 54 10.57 -8.75 -9.57
CA SER A 54 10.58 -10.17 -9.21
C SER A 54 9.23 -10.81 -9.53
N PHE A 55 8.12 -10.13 -9.21
CA PHE A 55 6.77 -10.62 -9.48
C PHE A 55 6.49 -10.68 -10.98
N ALA A 56 6.97 -9.69 -11.75
CA ALA A 56 6.83 -9.70 -13.21
C ALA A 56 7.56 -10.87 -13.89
N MET A 57 8.56 -11.47 -13.24
CA MET A 57 9.33 -12.60 -13.76
C MET A 57 8.80 -13.96 -13.26
N ASP A 58 7.87 -13.98 -12.30
CA ASP A 58 7.31 -15.20 -11.72
C ASP A 58 5.87 -15.41 -12.19
N GLU A 59 5.66 -16.36 -13.10
CA GLU A 59 4.33 -16.71 -13.62
C GLU A 59 3.37 -17.21 -12.53
N GLY A 60 3.89 -17.65 -11.39
CA GLY A 60 3.09 -18.07 -10.23
C GLY A 60 2.52 -16.90 -9.42
N VAL A 61 2.91 -15.66 -9.70
CA VAL A 61 2.45 -14.47 -8.99
C VAL A 61 1.67 -13.55 -9.93
N PRO A 62 0.36 -13.32 -9.69
CA PRO A 62 -0.43 -12.41 -10.52
C PRO A 62 -0.09 -10.95 -10.17
N HIS A 63 1.04 -10.46 -10.67
CA HIS A 63 1.59 -9.14 -10.34
C HIS A 63 0.59 -8.00 -10.61
N ASN A 64 -0.28 -8.14 -11.63
CA ASN A 64 -1.30 -7.13 -11.97
C ASN A 64 -2.46 -7.03 -10.96
N GLN A 65 -2.60 -8.01 -10.06
CA GLN A 65 -3.67 -8.04 -9.05
C GLN A 65 -3.16 -7.68 -7.65
N LEU A 66 -1.87 -7.39 -7.52
CA LEU A 66 -1.20 -7.09 -6.27
C LEU A 66 -0.67 -5.65 -6.29
N ASP A 67 -0.80 -4.99 -5.15
CA ASP A 67 -0.26 -3.66 -4.87
C ASP A 67 0.84 -3.79 -3.82
N ILE A 68 1.92 -3.02 -4.00
CA ILE A 68 3.14 -3.12 -3.19
C ILE A 68 3.45 -1.73 -2.63
N ASP A 69 3.32 -1.58 -1.31
CA ASP A 69 3.80 -0.39 -0.60
C ASP A 69 5.00 -0.74 0.27
N THR A 70 6.03 0.10 0.26
CA THR A 70 7.23 -0.13 1.11
C THR A 70 7.53 1.11 1.93
N GLN A 71 7.67 0.93 3.24
CA GLN A 71 7.99 2.00 4.18
C GLN A 71 9.05 1.52 5.17
N GLN A 72 10.22 2.16 5.16
CA GLN A 72 11.36 1.86 6.04
C GLN A 72 11.77 0.37 6.00
N GLY A 73 11.71 -0.24 4.82
CA GLY A 73 11.94 -1.67 4.58
C GLY A 73 10.82 -2.62 5.04
N ILE A 74 9.67 -2.11 5.47
CA ILE A 74 8.46 -2.91 5.73
C ILE A 74 7.62 -2.88 4.45
N VAL A 75 7.38 -4.05 3.88
CA VAL A 75 6.60 -4.21 2.66
C VAL A 75 5.17 -4.58 3.04
N THR A 76 4.19 -3.89 2.49
CA THR A 76 2.78 -4.25 2.59
C THR A 76 2.31 -4.74 1.24
N LEU A 77 1.87 -5.99 1.17
CA LEU A 77 1.28 -6.58 -0.02
C LEU A 77 -0.24 -6.58 0.13
N SER A 78 -0.94 -5.99 -0.82
CA SER A 78 -2.40 -5.94 -0.83
C SER A 78 -2.94 -6.40 -2.18
N GLY A 79 -4.17 -6.93 -2.21
CA GLY A 79 -4.79 -7.32 -3.47
C GLY A 79 -5.66 -8.56 -3.34
N THR A 80 -6.02 -9.14 -4.48
CA THR A 80 -6.80 -10.39 -4.54
C THR A 80 -6.13 -11.36 -5.49
N VAL A 81 -5.97 -12.61 -5.09
CA VAL A 81 -5.41 -13.68 -5.94
C VAL A 81 -6.35 -14.88 -6.02
N ASP A 82 -6.17 -15.69 -7.06
CA ASP A 82 -7.08 -16.80 -7.37
C ASP A 82 -6.81 -18.08 -6.57
N ASN A 83 -5.67 -18.19 -5.88
CA ASN A 83 -5.35 -19.38 -5.09
C ASN A 83 -4.32 -19.08 -3.99
N LEU A 84 -4.22 -19.99 -3.02
CA LEU A 84 -3.31 -19.86 -1.88
C LEU A 84 -1.84 -19.91 -2.32
N PHE A 85 -1.51 -20.73 -3.31
CA PHE A 85 -0.15 -20.85 -3.83
C PHE A 85 0.40 -19.51 -4.34
N ALA A 86 -0.38 -18.76 -5.10
CA ALA A 86 -0.02 -17.43 -5.60
C ALA A 86 0.22 -16.43 -4.46
N LYS A 87 -0.60 -16.50 -3.39
CA LYS A 87 -0.43 -15.67 -2.20
C LYS A 87 0.89 -16.00 -1.48
N GLU A 88 1.13 -17.27 -1.19
CA GLU A 88 2.36 -17.72 -0.51
C GLU A 88 3.61 -17.38 -1.34
N ARG A 89 3.55 -17.62 -2.64
CA ARG A 89 4.61 -17.29 -3.58
C ARG A 89 4.95 -15.80 -3.58
N ALA A 90 3.93 -14.93 -3.60
CA ALA A 90 4.14 -13.48 -3.53
C ALA A 90 4.84 -13.06 -2.23
N ILE A 91 4.43 -13.62 -1.09
CA ILE A 91 5.02 -13.33 0.22
C ILE A 91 6.49 -13.79 0.26
N GLU A 92 6.78 -15.01 -0.18
CA GLU A 92 8.14 -15.55 -0.22
C GLU A 92 9.07 -14.73 -1.12
N GLN A 93 8.58 -14.37 -2.31
CA GLN A 93 9.33 -13.54 -3.25
C GLN A 93 9.62 -12.15 -2.67
N ALA A 94 8.64 -11.51 -2.02
CA ALA A 94 8.86 -10.23 -1.35
C ALA A 94 9.89 -10.35 -0.21
N GLN A 95 9.83 -11.40 0.61
CA GLN A 95 10.80 -11.64 1.68
C GLN A 95 12.22 -11.89 1.16
N SER A 96 12.36 -12.45 -0.05
CA SER A 96 13.64 -12.70 -0.69
C SER A 96 14.36 -11.42 -1.14
N VAL A 97 13.67 -10.29 -1.23
CA VAL A 97 14.28 -9.05 -1.72
C VAL A 97 15.19 -8.41 -0.67
N LYS A 98 16.41 -8.07 -1.09
CA LYS A 98 17.40 -7.44 -0.21
C LYS A 98 16.89 -6.09 0.31
N GLY A 99 16.93 -5.92 1.62
CA GLY A 99 16.49 -4.69 2.29
C GLY A 99 15.07 -4.79 2.87
N VAL A 100 14.34 -5.85 2.55
CA VAL A 100 13.08 -6.16 3.22
C VAL A 100 13.36 -6.63 4.64
N ARG A 101 12.69 -5.99 5.59
CA ARG A 101 12.78 -6.27 7.03
C ARG A 101 11.59 -7.08 7.51
N SER A 102 10.42 -6.83 6.93
CA SER A 102 9.18 -7.52 7.25
C SER A 102 8.20 -7.39 6.08
N VAL A 103 7.28 -8.34 5.99
CA VAL A 103 6.19 -8.34 5.02
C VAL A 103 4.87 -8.41 5.77
N VAL A 104 4.00 -7.45 5.50
CA VAL A 104 2.62 -7.39 5.98
C VAL A 104 1.73 -7.89 4.85
N ASP A 105 0.99 -8.95 5.13
CA ASP A 105 0.10 -9.62 4.18
C ASP A 105 -1.35 -9.15 4.35
N HIS A 106 -1.85 -8.41 3.36
CA HIS A 106 -3.25 -8.06 3.17
C HIS A 106 -3.81 -8.64 1.85
N ILE A 107 -3.25 -9.77 1.39
CA ILE A 107 -3.71 -10.44 0.18
C ILE A 107 -4.93 -11.31 0.51
N HIS A 108 -6.01 -11.08 -0.23
CA HIS A 108 -7.21 -11.90 -0.18
C HIS A 108 -7.17 -13.01 -1.23
N VAL A 109 -7.53 -14.24 -0.84
CA VAL A 109 -7.65 -15.35 -1.79
C VAL A 109 -9.12 -15.50 -2.18
N ARG A 110 -9.41 -15.39 -3.47
CA ARG A 110 -10.75 -15.63 -4.04
C ARG A 110 -10.64 -16.74 -5.08
N PRO A 111 -10.85 -18.00 -4.70
CA PRO A 111 -10.78 -19.11 -5.64
C PRO A 111 -11.76 -18.90 -6.79
N ALA A 112 -11.28 -19.12 -8.01
CA ALA A 112 -12.14 -19.15 -9.18
C ALA A 112 -13.14 -20.31 -8.99
N SER A 113 -14.44 -20.00 -9.04
CA SER A 113 -15.47 -21.03 -8.96
C SER A 113 -15.43 -21.85 -10.25
N VAL A 114 -14.79 -23.02 -10.17
CA VAL A 114 -14.81 -24.00 -11.26
C VAL A 114 -16.05 -24.84 -11.07
N PRO A 115 -17.02 -24.83 -11.99
CA PRO A 115 -18.21 -25.66 -11.86
C PRO A 115 -17.82 -27.15 -11.85
N ASP A 116 -18.40 -27.90 -10.92
CA ASP A 116 -18.12 -29.33 -10.68
C ASP A 116 -18.15 -30.21 -11.95
N GLU A 117 -18.94 -29.81 -12.96
CA GLU A 117 -19.01 -30.47 -14.27
C GLU A 117 -17.66 -30.52 -15.00
N LYS A 118 -16.77 -29.55 -14.74
CA LYS A 118 -15.41 -29.49 -15.31
C LYS A 118 -14.33 -30.05 -14.39
N LEU A 119 -14.57 -30.13 -13.08
CA LEU A 119 -13.60 -30.65 -12.11
C LEU A 119 -13.50 -32.19 -12.15
N LYS A 120 -14.62 -32.89 -12.31
CA LYS A 120 -14.66 -34.36 -12.33
C LYS A 120 -13.82 -34.99 -13.45
N PRO A 121 -13.92 -34.59 -14.72
CA PRO A 121 -13.11 -35.19 -15.77
C PRO A 121 -11.62 -34.87 -15.61
N ALA A 122 -11.26 -33.64 -15.20
CA ALA A 122 -9.86 -33.23 -15.04
C ALA A 122 -9.12 -34.01 -13.94
N VAL A 123 -9.79 -34.29 -12.81
CA VAL A 123 -9.22 -35.12 -11.73
C VAL A 123 -9.17 -36.60 -12.13
N SER A 124 -10.19 -37.09 -12.85
CA SER A 124 -10.20 -38.47 -13.37
C SER A 124 -9.09 -38.72 -14.39
N ASP A 125 -8.86 -37.80 -15.32
CA ASP A 125 -7.83 -37.93 -16.36
C ASP A 125 -6.39 -37.83 -15.78
N ALA A 126 -6.20 -37.02 -14.74
CA ALA A 126 -4.92 -36.92 -14.04
C ALA A 126 -4.59 -38.16 -13.20
N LEU A 127 -5.61 -38.84 -12.66
CA LEU A 127 -5.45 -40.06 -11.86
C LEU A 127 -5.38 -41.35 -12.71
N SER A 128 -5.93 -41.36 -13.93
CA SER A 128 -5.95 -42.56 -14.79
C SER A 128 -4.63 -42.89 -15.52
N ASN A 129 -3.58 -42.08 -15.40
CA ASN A 129 -2.30 -42.32 -16.10
C ASN A 129 -1.26 -43.12 -15.28
N ASP A 130 -1.65 -43.76 -14.18
CA ASP A 130 -0.77 -44.71 -13.49
C ASP A 130 -0.93 -46.14 -14.06
N PRO A 131 0.11 -46.73 -14.69
CA PRO A 131 0.07 -48.09 -15.23
C PRO A 131 -0.03 -49.21 -14.17
N VAL A 132 -0.17 -48.89 -12.88
CA VAL A 132 -0.38 -49.86 -11.79
C VAL A 132 -1.75 -49.66 -11.13
N THR A 133 -2.84 -49.74 -11.91
CA THR A 133 -4.19 -49.73 -11.30
C THR A 133 -5.05 -50.82 -11.89
N ASP A 134 -5.40 -51.81 -11.07
CA ASP A 134 -6.57 -52.65 -11.36
C ASP A 134 -7.38 -53.04 -10.09
N GLU A 135 -7.00 -52.61 -8.87
CA GLU A 135 -7.61 -53.20 -7.66
C GLU A 135 -8.07 -52.27 -6.54
N LEU A 136 -8.15 -50.94 -6.73
CA LEU A 136 -8.74 -50.05 -5.73
C LEU A 136 -9.78 -49.12 -6.37
N GLU A 137 -11.07 -49.45 -6.19
CA GLU A 137 -12.22 -48.60 -6.54
C GLU A 137 -12.18 -47.32 -5.68
N ILE A 138 -11.55 -46.26 -6.16
CA ILE A 138 -11.61 -44.95 -5.49
C ILE A 138 -12.84 -44.19 -5.99
N LYS A 139 -13.88 -44.15 -5.15
CA LYS A 139 -15.03 -43.26 -5.33
C LYS A 139 -14.65 -41.83 -4.94
N VAL A 140 -14.56 -40.96 -5.94
CA VAL A 140 -14.34 -39.51 -5.73
C VAL A 140 -15.68 -38.81 -5.58
N ALA A 141 -15.86 -38.07 -4.49
CA ALA A 141 -17.00 -37.18 -4.27
C ALA A 141 -16.49 -35.74 -4.07
N THR A 142 -16.97 -34.81 -4.89
CA THR A 142 -16.77 -33.37 -4.72
C THR A 142 -18.01 -32.77 -4.06
N SER A 143 -17.82 -31.90 -3.08
CA SER A 143 -18.91 -31.14 -2.44
C SER A 143 -18.45 -29.71 -2.19
N ASN A 144 -19.22 -28.76 -2.73
CA ASN A 144 -19.09 -27.32 -2.52
C ASN A 144 -17.75 -26.68 -2.93
N GLY A 145 -17.32 -26.90 -4.19
CA GLY A 145 -16.38 -26.03 -4.91
C GLY A 145 -15.14 -25.56 -4.13
#